data_AF-A0A4R1FPH3-F1
#
_entry.id   AF-A0A4R1FPH3-F1
#
_cell.length_a   1.000
_cell.length_b   1.000
_cell.length_c   1.000
_cell.angle_alpha   90.00
_cell.angle_beta   90.00
_cell.angle_gamma   90.00
#
_symmetry.space_group_name_H-M   'P 1'
#
loop_
_entity.id
_entity.type
_entity.pdbx_description
1 polymer ?
#
loop_
_entity_poly.entity_id
_entity_poly.type
_entity_poly.pdbx_seq_one_letter_code
_entity_poly.pdbx_strand_id
1 'polypeptide(L)'
;MSDGDGRDRLRAEIAAFYAGFGQPAALLAAFQQAALLVPLTADDRVYFSPLGGVDWLCTFTSIEEYALFMAARGHLQGGGIDGDREYRYHWLFGRRLQEYVESRAEPAGIAIDIVGSAPMAFPPDVAG
;
A
#
# COMPACT_ATOMS: atom_id res chain seq x y z
N MET A 1 13.91 -14.35 -13.59
CA MET A 1 14.57 -13.30 -12.79
C MET A 1 13.59 -12.90 -11.70
N SER A 2 13.93 -13.21 -10.44
CA SER A 2 13.33 -12.77 -9.17
C SER A 2 11.84 -12.39 -9.13
N ASP A 3 10.92 -13.31 -9.39
CA ASP A 3 9.50 -13.15 -9.04
C ASP A 3 9.25 -13.43 -7.53
N GLY A 4 10.30 -13.27 -6.70
CA GLY A 4 10.38 -13.79 -5.34
C GLY A 4 9.51 -13.05 -4.31
N ASP A 5 8.94 -11.91 -4.69
CA ASP A 5 8.12 -11.08 -3.81
C ASP A 5 6.76 -10.69 -4.42
N GLY A 6 6.36 -11.24 -5.57
CA GLY A 6 5.02 -11.11 -6.16
C GLY A 6 4.60 -9.72 -6.66
N ARG A 7 5.44 -8.69 -6.54
CA ARG A 7 5.05 -7.30 -6.87
C ARG A 7 4.83 -7.05 -8.34
N ASP A 8 5.63 -7.65 -9.22
CA ASP A 8 5.49 -7.47 -10.66
C ASP A 8 4.18 -8.09 -11.16
N ARG A 9 3.79 -9.25 -10.60
CA ARG A 9 2.48 -9.83 -10.85
C ARG A 9 1.36 -8.91 -10.38
N LEU A 10 1.45 -8.35 -9.17
CA LEU A 10 0.47 -7.40 -8.65
C LEU A 10 0.32 -6.17 -9.57
N ARG A 11 1.44 -5.55 -9.99
CA ARG A 11 1.41 -4.41 -10.92
C ARG A 11 0.74 -4.76 -12.25
N ALA A 12 1.01 -5.95 -12.78
CA ALA A 12 0.39 -6.41 -14.01
C ALA A 12 -1.14 -6.57 -13.86
N GLU A 13 -1.61 -7.13 -12.74
CA GLU A 13 -3.04 -7.25 -12.45
C GLU A 13 -3.72 -5.88 -12.23
N ILE A 14 -3.05 -4.95 -11.54
CA ILE A 14 -3.55 -3.57 -11.39
C ILE A 14 -3.68 -2.91 -12.77
N ALA A 15 -2.64 -3.01 -13.61
CA ALA A 15 -2.66 -2.45 -14.96
C ALA A 15 -3.78 -3.08 -15.82
N ALA A 16 -4.00 -4.39 -15.72
CA ALA A 16 -5.09 -5.07 -16.39
C ALA A 16 -6.47 -4.56 -15.92
N PHE A 17 -6.63 -4.31 -14.62
CA PHE A 17 -7.86 -3.74 -14.05
C PHE A 17 -8.14 -2.34 -14.62
N TYR A 18 -7.15 -1.46 -14.66
CA TYR A 18 -7.26 -0.12 -15.27
C TYR A 18 -7.53 -0.17 -16.78
N ALA A 19 -7.02 -1.20 -17.47
CA ALA A 19 -7.29 -1.43 -18.89
C ALA A 19 -8.68 -2.04 -19.17
N GLY A 20 -9.47 -2.38 -18.13
CA GLY A 20 -10.80 -2.98 -18.27
C GLY A 20 -10.80 -4.50 -18.49
N PHE A 21 -9.65 -5.17 -18.32
CA PHE A 21 -9.50 -6.62 -18.47
C PHE A 21 -9.21 -7.35 -17.14
N GLY A 22 -9.15 -6.61 -16.03
CA GLY A 22 -8.80 -7.16 -14.72
C GLY A 22 -9.80 -8.19 -14.22
N GLN A 23 -9.28 -9.23 -13.59
CA GLN A 23 -10.07 -10.25 -12.92
C GLN A 23 -9.98 -10.04 -11.40
N PRO A 24 -11.08 -9.74 -10.69
CA PRO A 24 -11.04 -9.42 -9.26
C PRO A 24 -10.34 -10.50 -8.42
N ALA A 25 -10.60 -11.78 -8.69
CA ALA A 25 -9.97 -12.89 -7.98
C ALA A 25 -8.46 -12.99 -8.26
N ALA A 26 -8.01 -12.70 -9.48
CA ALA A 26 -6.59 -12.71 -9.83
C ALA A 26 -5.85 -11.54 -9.18
N LEU A 27 -6.46 -10.35 -9.18
CA LEU A 27 -5.94 -9.16 -8.51
C LEU A 27 -5.81 -9.39 -7.00
N LEU A 28 -6.83 -9.95 -6.37
CA LEU A 28 -6.79 -10.28 -4.93
C LEU A 28 -5.70 -11.30 -4.62
N ALA A 29 -5.58 -12.36 -5.41
CA ALA A 29 -4.54 -13.38 -5.23
C ALA A 29 -3.13 -12.78 -5.42
N ALA A 30 -2.92 -11.93 -6.42
CA ALA A 30 -1.66 -11.24 -6.65
C ALA A 30 -1.31 -10.30 -5.51
N PHE A 31 -2.29 -9.55 -4.99
CA PHE A 31 -2.10 -8.70 -3.81
C PHE A 31 -1.67 -9.51 -2.59
N GLN A 32 -2.37 -10.60 -2.28
CA GLN A 32 -2.06 -11.44 -1.12
C GLN A 32 -0.64 -12.02 -1.15
N GLN A 33 -0.11 -12.29 -2.36
CA GLN A 33 1.21 -12.88 -2.58
C GLN A 33 2.32 -11.83 -2.71
N ALA A 34 1.99 -10.55 -2.90
CA ALA A 34 2.97 -9.49 -3.07
C ALA A 34 3.50 -8.97 -1.72
N ALA A 35 4.82 -8.76 -1.61
CA ALA A 35 5.41 -8.01 -0.51
C ALA A 35 5.25 -6.51 -0.77
N LEU A 36 4.63 -5.78 0.15
CA LEU A 36 4.38 -4.36 0.05
C LEU A 36 5.17 -3.60 1.12
N LEU A 37 5.64 -2.42 0.77
CA LEU A 37 6.28 -1.50 1.68
C LEU A 37 5.19 -0.85 2.54
N VAL A 38 5.36 -0.92 3.85
CA VAL A 38 4.48 -0.33 4.84
C VAL A 38 5.27 0.71 5.63
N PRO A 39 4.89 2.00 5.57
CA PRO A 39 5.54 3.04 6.35
C PRO A 39 5.31 2.85 7.85
N LEU A 40 6.35 3.14 8.63
CA LEU A 40 6.29 3.16 10.08
C LEU A 40 6.38 4.59 10.60
N THR A 41 5.69 4.84 11.71
CA THR A 41 5.89 6.06 12.51
C THR A 41 7.19 5.96 13.32
N ALA A 42 7.57 7.06 13.97
CA ALA A 42 8.75 7.08 14.86
C ALA A 42 8.65 6.03 16.00
N ASP A 43 7.43 5.70 16.42
CA ASP A 43 7.12 4.72 17.47
C ASP A 43 6.99 3.27 16.96
N ASP A 44 7.49 2.97 15.76
CA ASP A 44 7.40 1.64 15.12
C ASP A 44 5.98 1.12 14.90
N ARG A 45 5.03 2.04 14.67
CA ARG A 45 3.64 1.70 14.35
C ARG A 45 3.36 1.90 12.88
N VAL A 46 2.51 1.06 12.29
CA VAL A 46 2.03 1.28 10.93
C VAL A 46 1.17 2.53 10.85
N TYR A 47 1.31 3.27 9.75
CA TYR A 47 0.56 4.50 9.53
C TYR A 47 -0.80 4.24 8.86
N PHE A 48 -1.88 4.79 9.44
CA PHE A 48 -3.21 4.79 8.84
C PHE A 48 -3.65 6.22 8.48
N SER A 49 -4.33 6.36 7.35
CA SER A 49 -4.94 7.61 6.90
C SER A 49 -6.47 7.49 6.97
N PRO A 50 -7.15 8.24 7.86
CA PRO A 50 -8.61 8.22 7.92
C PRO A 50 -9.20 8.92 6.69
N LEU A 51 -10.11 8.25 5.97
CA LEU A 51 -10.85 8.83 4.85
C LEU A 51 -12.18 8.11 4.65
N GLY A 52 -13.29 8.88 4.62
CA GLY A 52 -14.62 8.32 4.34
C GLY A 52 -15.15 7.36 5.41
N GLY A 53 -14.72 7.51 6.67
CA GLY A 53 -15.10 6.61 7.78
C GLY A 53 -14.33 5.29 7.81
N VAL A 54 -13.29 5.15 6.99
CA VAL A 54 -12.40 3.98 6.93
C VAL A 54 -10.97 4.41 7.24
N ASP A 55 -10.28 3.60 8.05
CA ASP A 55 -8.84 3.74 8.28
C ASP A 55 -8.06 3.06 7.14
N TRP A 56 -7.41 3.84 6.27
CA TRP A 56 -6.65 3.29 5.15
C TRP A 56 -5.19 3.05 5.53
N LEU A 57 -4.76 1.80 5.47
CA LEU A 57 -3.34 1.46 5.52
C LEU A 57 -2.70 1.79 4.17
N CYS A 58 -1.82 2.80 4.14
CA CYS A 58 -1.08 3.15 2.92
C CYS A 58 0.11 2.20 2.75
N THR A 59 0.20 1.58 1.57
CA THR A 59 1.21 0.59 1.22
C THR A 59 1.75 0.88 -0.18
N PHE A 60 2.96 0.41 -0.47
CA PHE A 60 3.65 0.77 -1.72
C PHE A 60 4.32 -0.42 -2.37
N THR A 61 4.27 -0.48 -3.70
CA THR A 61 4.96 -1.53 -4.45
C THR A 61 6.45 -1.25 -4.58
N SER A 62 6.90 0.01 -4.43
CA SER A 62 8.30 0.38 -4.53
C SER A 62 8.70 1.51 -3.58
N ILE A 63 10.01 1.73 -3.46
CA ILE A 63 10.56 2.87 -2.71
C ILE A 63 10.22 4.18 -3.44
N GLU A 64 10.19 4.17 -4.78
CA GLU A 64 9.84 5.32 -5.60
C GLU A 64 8.39 5.76 -5.36
N GLU A 65 7.44 4.83 -5.35
CA GLU A 65 6.03 5.12 -5.03
C GLU A 65 5.86 5.65 -3.60
N TYR A 66 6.62 5.10 -2.65
CA TYR A 66 6.65 5.63 -1.29
C TYR A 66 7.25 7.05 -1.22
N ALA A 67 8.34 7.32 -1.96
CA ALA A 67 8.95 8.64 -2.02
C ALA A 67 7.99 9.69 -2.60
N LEU A 68 7.22 9.32 -3.64
CA LEU A 68 6.18 10.18 -4.22
C LEU A 68 5.11 10.52 -3.18
N PHE A 69 4.66 9.54 -2.39
CA PHE A 69 3.72 9.77 -1.30
C PHE A 69 4.27 10.71 -0.23
N MET A 70 5.52 10.54 0.18
CA MET A 70 6.17 11.42 1.16
C MET A 70 6.33 12.85 0.63
N ALA A 71 6.62 13.00 -0.67
CA ALA A 71 6.68 14.29 -1.36
C ALA A 71 5.32 15.00 -1.32
N ALA A 72 4.26 14.30 -1.71
CA ALA A 72 2.91 14.84 -1.78
C ALA A 72 2.37 15.28 -0.42
N ARG A 73 2.81 14.65 0.67
CA ARG A 73 2.42 15.02 2.04
C ARG A 73 3.24 16.17 2.64
N GLY A 74 4.15 16.76 1.89
CA GLY A 74 4.98 17.88 2.36
C GLY A 74 6.01 17.45 3.41
N HIS A 75 6.31 16.15 3.52
CA HIS A 75 7.43 15.64 4.32
C HIS A 75 8.78 15.75 3.60
N LEU A 76 8.77 16.17 2.33
CA LEU A 76 9.93 16.66 1.59
C LEU A 76 9.75 18.18 1.40
N GLN A 77 10.09 19.00 2.40
CA GLN A 77 10.10 20.47 2.20
C GLN A 77 11.42 20.89 1.53
N GLY A 78 11.33 21.75 0.50
CA GLY A 78 12.41 22.67 0.14
C GLY A 78 13.73 22.04 -0.33
N GLY A 79 13.68 21.02 -1.20
CA GLY A 79 14.87 20.60 -1.96
C GLY A 79 15.41 19.20 -1.69
N GLY A 80 14.70 18.35 -0.96
CA GLY A 80 15.04 16.93 -0.89
C GLY A 80 14.48 16.20 0.32
N ILE A 81 14.86 14.92 0.38
CA ILE A 81 14.83 14.06 1.56
C ILE A 81 15.55 14.83 2.68
N ASP A 82 14.91 15.01 3.83
CA ASP A 82 15.62 15.46 5.02
C ASP A 82 16.67 14.39 5.32
N GLY A 83 17.94 14.67 5.00
CA GLY A 83 19.02 13.68 5.00
C GLY A 83 19.29 13.08 6.37
N ASP A 84 18.83 13.74 7.44
CA ASP A 84 18.90 13.27 8.83
C ASP A 84 17.65 12.46 9.25
N ARG A 85 16.59 12.43 8.44
CA ARG A 85 15.36 11.72 8.77
C ARG A 85 15.41 10.29 8.24
N GLU A 86 15.52 9.33 9.16
CA GLU A 86 15.42 7.91 8.83
C GLU A 86 13.95 7.55 8.52
N TYR A 87 13.67 7.23 7.25
CA TYR A 87 12.34 6.79 6.82
C TYR A 87 12.20 5.29 7.05
N ARG A 88 11.54 4.93 8.16
CA ARG A 88 11.38 3.55 8.60
C ARG A 88 10.20 2.89 7.86
N TYR A 89 10.44 1.70 7.33
CA TYR A 89 9.42 0.89 6.66
C TYR A 89 9.70 -0.60 6.81
N HIS A 90 8.67 -1.41 6.57
CA HIS A 90 8.78 -2.87 6.48
C HIS A 90 8.22 -3.37 5.16
N TRP A 91 8.79 -4.47 4.66
CA TRP A 91 8.20 -5.25 3.57
C TRP A 91 7.36 -6.38 4.17
N LEU A 92 6.06 -6.36 3.89
CA LEU A 92 5.11 -7.33 4.43
C LEU A 92 4.23 -7.87 3.31
N PHE A 93 4.02 -9.19 3.28
CA PHE A 93 3.12 -9.81 2.33
C PHE A 93 1.69 -9.29 2.50
N GLY A 94 1.01 -9.00 1.39
CA GLY A 94 -0.36 -8.48 1.37
C GLY A 94 -1.33 -9.32 2.20
N ARG A 95 -1.18 -10.65 2.21
CA ARG A 95 -1.97 -11.54 3.08
C ARG A 95 -1.89 -11.17 4.57
N ARG A 96 -0.70 -10.81 5.07
CA ARG A 96 -0.52 -10.46 6.49
C ARG A 96 -1.09 -9.08 6.79
N LEU A 97 -1.02 -8.17 5.81
CA LEU A 97 -1.63 -6.84 5.93
C LEU A 97 -3.15 -6.95 5.95
N GLN A 98 -3.71 -7.82 5.10
CA GLN A 98 -5.12 -8.14 5.08
C GLN A 98 -5.58 -8.75 6.41
N GLU A 99 -4.93 -9.82 6.86
CA GLU A 99 -5.18 -10.45 8.17
C GLU A 99 -5.13 -9.41 9.32
N TYR A 100 -4.17 -8.47 9.26
CA TYR A 100 -4.03 -7.42 10.26
C TYR A 100 -5.17 -6.40 10.23
N VAL A 101 -5.57 -5.89 9.06
CA VAL A 101 -6.69 -4.91 8.99
C VAL A 101 -8.03 -5.56 9.36
N GLU A 102 -8.24 -6.82 8.99
CA GLU A 102 -9.43 -7.60 9.35
C GLU A 102 -9.51 -7.88 10.87
N SER A 103 -8.38 -7.91 11.59
CA SER A 103 -8.35 -8.10 13.04
C SER A 103 -8.69 -6.84 13.86
N ARG A 104 -8.84 -5.68 13.21
CA ARG A 104 -9.11 -4.39 13.87
C ARG A 104 -10.58 -4.26 14.25
N ALA A 105 -10.85 -3.52 15.32
CA ALA A 105 -12.22 -3.18 15.72
C ALA A 105 -12.88 -2.14 14.81
N GLU A 106 -12.10 -1.19 14.30
CA GLU A 106 -12.56 -0.15 13.39
C GLU A 106 -12.40 -0.58 11.92
N PRO A 107 -13.35 -0.25 11.01
CA PRO A 107 -13.24 -0.60 9.60
C PRO A 107 -11.95 -0.06 8.96
N ALA A 108 -11.16 -0.97 8.40
CA ALA A 108 -9.87 -0.63 7.80
C ALA A 108 -9.70 -1.24 6.41
N GLY A 109 -9.20 -0.43 5.48
CA GLY A 109 -8.88 -0.82 4.11
C GLY A 109 -7.39 -0.71 3.82
N ILE A 110 -6.98 -1.21 2.66
CA ILE A 110 -5.59 -1.13 2.19
C ILE A 110 -5.56 -0.32 0.90
N ALA A 111 -4.70 0.70 0.88
CA ALA A 111 -4.45 1.51 -0.32
C ALA A 111 -3.02 1.25 -0.81
N ILE A 112 -2.87 1.03 -2.11
CA ILE A 112 -1.60 0.76 -2.79
C ILE A 112 -1.28 1.93 -3.72
N ASP A 113 -0.06 2.45 -3.64
CA ASP A 113 0.50 3.46 -4.55
C ASP A 113 -0.45 4.67 -4.75
N ILE A 114 -1.02 5.18 -3.65
CA ILE A 114 -2.15 6.14 -3.66
C ILE A 114 -1.89 7.47 -4.39
N VAL A 115 -0.62 7.84 -4.60
CA VAL A 115 -0.19 9.04 -5.34
C VAL A 115 0.33 8.69 -6.74
N GLY A 116 0.58 7.40 -7.00
CA GLY A 116 1.14 6.89 -8.23
C GLY A 116 0.17 6.96 -9.41
N SER A 117 0.63 6.45 -10.55
CA SER A 117 -0.14 6.48 -11.82
C SER A 117 -1.28 5.46 -11.88
N ALA A 118 -1.24 4.43 -11.03
CA ALA A 118 -2.24 3.36 -10.98
C ALA A 118 -2.59 2.98 -9.53
N PRO A 119 -3.20 3.89 -8.75
CA PRO A 119 -3.56 3.61 -7.36
C PRO A 119 -4.59 2.48 -7.27
N MET A 120 -4.50 1.62 -6.26
CA MET A 120 -5.45 0.52 -6.06
C MET A 120 -5.91 0.46 -4.60
N ALA A 121 -7.19 0.20 -4.39
CA ALA A 121 -7.78 0.10 -3.07
C ALA A 121 -8.46 -1.25 -2.85
N PHE A 122 -8.20 -1.85 -1.70
CA PHE A 122 -8.88 -3.02 -1.18
C PHE A 122 -9.69 -2.55 0.04
N PRO A 123 -10.98 -2.20 -0.13
CA PRO A 123 -11.80 -1.68 0.95
C PRO A 123 -12.07 -2.75 2.02
N PRO A 124 -12.45 -2.36 3.26
CA PRO A 124 -12.89 -3.33 4.26
C PRO A 124 -14.07 -4.15 3.73
N ASP A 125 -14.12 -5.41 4.13
CA ASP A 125 -15.33 -6.20 3.96
C ASP A 125 -16.38 -5.65 4.95
N VAL A 126 -17.26 -4.79 4.44
CA VAL A 126 -18.46 -4.39 5.16
C VAL A 126 -19.46 -5.52 5.01
N ALA A 127 -19.33 -6.54 5.87
CA ALA A 127 -20.42 -7.47 6.09
C ALA A 127 -21.66 -6.62 6.48
N GLY A 128 -22.60 -6.51 5.55
CA GLY A 128 -23.91 -5.89 5.77
C GLY A 128 -24.81 -6.75 6.64
#